data_AF-A0A0B0IH41-F1
#
_entry.id   AF-A0A0B0IH41-F1
#
_cell.length_a   1.000
_cell.length_b   1.000
_cell.length_c   1.000
_cell.angle_alpha   90.00
_cell.angle_beta   90.00
_cell.angle_gamma   90.00
#
_symmetry.space_group_name_H-M   'P 1'
#
loop_
_entity.id
_entity.type
_entity.pdbx_description
1 polymer ?
#
loop_
_entity_poly.entity_id
_entity_poly.type
_entity_poly.pdbx_seq_one_letter_code
_entity_poly.pdbx_strand_id
1 'polypeptide(L)'
;MNFFWIFHAKRIKQLSLIIIAAFFTAGLLYVERTQIAVFSTPDGPQAFYKAETDDKQVALTFNISWGENRIEPILDILDQKEVDHANFFVSASWAERYPDVVKEIKERGHTIGSHGYQYKDYTSWDDEKIRKDMNQSTQILSELTGDKPTLLRPPNGSFDKRILNLADKQGYSVIHWSINSKDYQNPGVDAIVNAIVPKTSSGDVILFHASDSVKQTHKALPIVIDQLRGKGFSFTTVEDLMASTISENEEIK
;
A
#
# COMPACT_ATOMS: atom_id res chain seq x y z
N MET A 1 -65.36 0.30 13.51
CA MET A 1 -64.67 -0.99 13.26
C MET A 1 -63.35 -0.96 13.98
N ASN A 2 -63.24 -1.62 15.12
CA ASN A 2 -61.98 -1.69 15.88
C ASN A 2 -61.20 -2.92 15.38
N PHE A 3 -60.09 -2.70 14.70
CA PHE A 3 -59.16 -3.77 14.35
C PHE A 3 -58.39 -4.18 15.61
N PHE A 4 -58.71 -5.35 16.16
CA PHE A 4 -57.94 -5.98 17.23
C PHE A 4 -56.74 -6.71 16.61
N TRP A 5 -55.52 -6.24 16.88
CA TRP A 5 -54.31 -6.93 16.46
C TRP A 5 -53.91 -7.98 17.50
N ILE A 6 -54.04 -9.26 17.14
CA ILE A 6 -53.57 -10.39 17.96
C ILE A 6 -52.14 -10.69 17.53
N PHE A 7 -51.17 -10.29 18.34
CA PHE A 7 -49.77 -10.60 18.07
C PHE A 7 -49.34 -11.89 18.77
N HIS A 8 -48.87 -12.86 17.99
CA HIS A 8 -48.20 -14.04 18.54
C HIS A 8 -46.77 -13.70 18.95
N ALA A 9 -46.47 -13.75 20.25
CA ALA A 9 -45.16 -13.43 20.82
C ALA A 9 -43.98 -14.16 20.15
N LYS A 10 -44.18 -15.41 19.68
CA LYS A 10 -43.16 -16.15 18.92
C LYS A 10 -42.86 -15.52 17.56
N ARG A 11 -43.88 -15.05 16.84
CA ARG A 11 -43.72 -14.36 15.54
C ARG A 11 -43.07 -12.99 15.71
N ILE A 12 -43.42 -12.25 16.77
CA ILE A 12 -42.73 -10.99 17.11
C ILE A 12 -41.24 -11.24 17.37
N LYS A 13 -40.89 -12.25 18.17
CA LYS A 13 -39.48 -12.59 18.45
C LYS A 13 -38.70 -13.00 17.18
N GLN A 14 -39.33 -13.74 16.27
CA GLN A 14 -38.71 -14.09 14.99
C GLN A 14 -38.52 -12.87 14.10
N LEU A 15 -39.54 -12.00 13.99
CA LEU A 15 -39.45 -10.75 13.23
C LEU A 15 -38.38 -9.81 13.80
N SER A 16 -38.27 -9.69 15.13
CA SER A 16 -37.23 -8.86 15.75
C SER A 16 -35.84 -9.39 15.46
N LEU A 17 -35.63 -10.71 15.49
CA LEU A 17 -34.35 -11.33 15.14
C LEU A 17 -33.98 -11.09 13.68
N ILE A 18 -34.94 -11.21 12.76
CA ILE A 18 -34.72 -10.94 11.32
C ILE A 18 -34.35 -9.47 11.10
N ILE A 19 -35.05 -8.54 11.76
CA ILE A 19 -34.75 -7.10 11.64
C ILE A 19 -33.36 -6.78 12.17
N ILE A 20 -32.99 -7.33 13.34
CA ILE A 20 -31.64 -7.14 13.92
C ILE A 20 -30.56 -7.70 12.97
N ALA A 21 -30.76 -8.91 12.43
CA ALA A 21 -29.84 -9.50 11.46
C ALA A 21 -29.73 -8.66 10.19
N ALA A 22 -30.86 -8.16 9.65
CA ALA A 22 -30.87 -7.32 8.47
C ALA A 22 -30.15 -5.98 8.70
N PHE A 23 -30.36 -5.32 9.86
CA PHE A 23 -29.63 -4.11 10.23
C PHE A 23 -28.14 -4.37 10.44
N PHE A 24 -27.78 -5.51 11.04
CA PHE A 24 -26.38 -5.90 11.23
C PHE A 24 -25.69 -6.15 9.88
N THR A 25 -26.33 -6.90 8.97
CA THR A 25 -25.84 -7.13 7.62
C THR A 25 -25.75 -5.83 6.82
N ALA A 26 -26.77 -4.96 6.89
CA ALA A 26 -26.73 -3.65 6.23
C ALA A 26 -25.63 -2.75 6.79
N GLY A 27 -25.38 -2.81 8.10
CA GLY A 27 -24.26 -2.13 8.75
C GLY A 27 -22.91 -2.67 8.27
N LEU A 28 -22.76 -3.99 8.18
CA LEU A 28 -21.57 -4.65 7.62
C LEU A 28 -21.32 -4.22 6.17
N LEU A 29 -22.34 -4.30 5.31
CA LEU A 29 -22.26 -3.87 3.91
C LEU A 29 -21.96 -2.37 3.78
N TYR A 30 -22.49 -1.54 4.70
CA TYR A 30 -22.19 -0.11 4.72
C TYR A 30 -20.73 0.17 5.08
N VAL A 31 -20.20 -0.49 6.12
CA VAL A 31 -18.80 -0.36 6.54
C VAL A 31 -17.84 -0.90 5.47
N GLU A 32 -18.18 -2.01 4.84
CA GLU A 32 -17.41 -2.58 3.73
C GLU A 32 -17.40 -1.61 2.52
N ARG A 33 -18.56 -1.04 2.19
CA ARG A 33 -18.67 -0.03 1.12
C ARG A 33 -17.90 1.25 1.40
N THR A 34 -17.86 1.73 2.65
CA THR A 34 -17.08 2.94 2.99
C THR A 34 -15.58 2.70 2.95
N GLN A 35 -15.10 1.50 3.28
CA GLN A 35 -13.70 1.15 3.08
C GLN A 35 -13.33 1.06 1.60
N ILE A 36 -14.17 0.42 0.77
CA ILE A 36 -13.98 0.34 -0.70
C ILE A 36 -14.06 1.73 -1.36
N ALA A 37 -14.94 2.62 -0.88
CA ALA A 37 -15.16 3.95 -1.47
C ALA A 37 -13.98 4.93 -1.33
N VAL A 38 -12.96 4.61 -0.52
CA VAL A 38 -11.73 5.39 -0.44
C VAL A 38 -10.76 5.01 -1.56
N PHE A 39 -10.72 3.75 -1.98
CA PHE A 39 -9.79 3.23 -2.98
C PHE A 39 -10.20 3.56 -4.41
N SER A 40 -11.45 3.95 -4.66
CA SER A 40 -11.93 4.24 -6.01
C SER A 40 -12.85 5.46 -6.06
N THR A 41 -12.77 6.15 -7.19
CA THR A 41 -13.86 7.03 -7.64
C THR A 41 -14.77 6.22 -8.58
N PRO A 42 -16.08 6.51 -8.67
CA PRO A 42 -17.02 5.71 -9.47
C PRO A 42 -16.60 5.51 -10.94
N ASP A 43 -15.96 6.53 -11.54
CA ASP A 43 -15.54 6.56 -12.95
C ASP A 43 -14.15 7.18 -13.15
N GLY A 44 -13.27 7.16 -12.14
CA GLY A 44 -11.98 7.84 -12.21
C GLY A 44 -10.84 7.08 -11.50
N PRO A 45 -9.75 7.77 -11.12
CA PRO A 45 -8.56 7.11 -10.62
C PRO A 45 -8.84 6.31 -9.34
N GLN A 46 -8.10 5.22 -9.22
CA GLN A 46 -8.17 4.26 -8.11
C GLN A 46 -6.77 4.03 -7.54
N ALA A 47 -6.69 3.76 -6.25
CA ALA A 47 -5.45 3.33 -5.62
C ALA A 47 -5.21 1.85 -5.88
N PHE A 48 -4.03 1.52 -6.37
CA PHE A 48 -3.59 0.14 -6.56
C PHE A 48 -3.08 -0.43 -5.24
N TYR A 49 -3.62 -1.57 -4.80
CA TYR A 49 -3.20 -2.25 -3.57
C TYR A 49 -2.81 -3.70 -3.79
N LYS A 50 -3.24 -4.29 -4.91
CA LYS A 50 -3.03 -5.69 -5.30
C LYS A 50 -3.34 -5.84 -6.80
N ALA A 51 -2.62 -6.73 -7.50
CA ALA A 51 -3.02 -7.22 -8.82
C ALA A 51 -3.98 -8.41 -8.70
N GLU A 52 -5.01 -8.43 -9.53
CA GLU A 52 -5.76 -9.65 -9.81
C GLU A 52 -4.96 -10.44 -10.84
N THR A 53 -4.38 -11.57 -10.42
CA THR A 53 -3.62 -12.48 -11.27
C THR A 53 -3.44 -13.83 -10.56
N ASP A 54 -3.31 -14.91 -11.33
CA ASP A 54 -2.94 -16.23 -10.82
C ASP A 54 -1.43 -16.39 -10.66
N ASP A 55 -0.63 -15.54 -11.31
CA ASP A 55 0.82 -15.58 -11.26
C ASP A 55 1.32 -15.34 -9.84
N LYS A 56 2.15 -16.27 -9.33
CA LYS A 56 2.72 -16.19 -7.98
C LYS A 56 3.83 -15.13 -7.90
N GLN A 57 3.47 -13.88 -8.08
CA GLN A 57 4.35 -12.73 -7.96
C GLN A 57 3.86 -11.80 -6.86
N VAL A 58 4.79 -11.15 -6.15
CA VAL A 58 4.48 -10.14 -5.13
C VAL A 58 5.48 -9.00 -5.20
N ALA A 59 5.07 -7.80 -4.79
CA ALA A 59 5.94 -6.64 -4.71
C ALA A 59 6.32 -6.35 -3.26
N LEU A 60 7.63 -6.25 -2.99
CA LEU A 60 8.13 -5.75 -1.72
C LEU A 60 8.24 -4.23 -1.79
N THR A 61 7.61 -3.54 -0.83
CA THR A 61 7.61 -2.07 -0.80
C THR A 61 8.10 -1.54 0.55
N PHE A 62 8.89 -0.48 0.52
CA PHE A 62 9.51 0.11 1.70
C PHE A 62 9.24 1.61 1.78
N ASN A 63 8.66 2.08 2.88
CA ASN A 63 8.50 3.52 3.11
C ASN A 63 9.71 4.09 3.87
N ILE A 64 10.23 5.22 3.41
CA ILE A 64 11.31 5.97 4.07
C ILE A 64 10.93 7.44 4.21
N SER A 65 11.01 7.95 5.44
CA SER A 65 10.82 9.38 5.72
C SER A 65 11.84 9.98 6.67
N TRP A 66 12.64 9.18 7.36
CA TRP A 66 13.73 9.66 8.24
C TRP A 66 14.73 8.56 8.61
N GLY A 67 15.93 8.97 9.03
CA GLY A 67 17.00 8.05 9.45
C GLY A 67 17.77 7.44 8.29
N GLU A 68 18.95 6.87 8.57
CA GLU A 68 19.86 6.30 7.55
C GLU A 68 20.44 4.94 7.95
N ASN A 69 20.18 4.47 9.17
CA ASN A 69 20.86 3.28 9.72
C ASN A 69 20.19 1.96 9.33
N ARG A 70 18.98 2.01 8.77
CA ARG A 70 18.18 0.81 8.44
C ARG A 70 18.16 0.46 6.98
N ILE A 71 18.40 1.42 6.10
CA ILE A 71 18.32 1.23 4.66
C ILE A 71 19.43 0.33 4.13
N GLU A 72 20.69 0.58 4.47
CA GLU A 72 21.84 -0.23 4.01
C GLU A 72 21.69 -1.72 4.41
N PRO A 73 21.39 -2.09 5.67
CA PRO A 73 21.14 -3.49 6.02
C PRO A 73 19.94 -4.12 5.30
N ILE A 74 18.96 -3.33 4.85
CA ILE A 74 17.82 -3.83 4.06
C ILE A 74 18.27 -4.11 2.63
N LEU A 75 19.02 -3.18 2.01
CA LEU A 75 19.56 -3.35 0.66
C LEU A 75 20.49 -4.55 0.58
N ASP A 76 21.41 -4.69 1.53
CA ASP A 76 22.33 -5.84 1.58
C ASP A 76 21.61 -7.18 1.66
N ILE A 77 20.45 -7.21 2.33
CA ILE A 77 19.63 -8.42 2.42
C ILE A 77 18.89 -8.68 1.12
N LEU A 78 18.40 -7.65 0.44
CA LEU A 78 17.78 -7.81 -0.89
C LEU A 78 18.80 -8.39 -1.87
N ASP A 79 20.02 -7.87 -1.88
CA ASP A 79 21.13 -8.39 -2.69
C ASP A 79 21.49 -9.83 -2.30
N GLN A 80 21.70 -10.10 -1.00
CA GLN A 80 22.02 -11.44 -0.50
C GLN A 80 20.93 -12.46 -0.85
N LYS A 81 19.68 -12.01 -0.92
CA LYS A 81 18.54 -12.86 -1.23
C LYS A 81 18.16 -12.86 -2.70
N GLU A 82 18.95 -12.23 -3.57
CA GLU A 82 18.70 -12.16 -5.02
C GLU A 82 17.29 -11.62 -5.30
N VAL A 83 16.96 -10.49 -4.66
CA VAL A 83 15.74 -9.73 -4.92
C VAL A 83 16.14 -8.46 -5.65
N ASP A 84 16.20 -8.56 -6.98
CA ASP A 84 16.68 -7.48 -7.85
C ASP A 84 15.72 -6.27 -7.88
N HIS A 85 14.44 -6.51 -7.58
CA HIS A 85 13.39 -5.51 -7.72
C HIS A 85 12.55 -5.37 -6.44
N ALA A 86 12.56 -4.16 -5.90
CA ALA A 86 11.68 -3.69 -4.83
C ALA A 86 11.32 -2.22 -5.09
N ASN A 87 10.24 -1.73 -4.47
CA ASN A 87 9.83 -0.34 -4.58
C ASN A 87 10.06 0.41 -3.26
N PHE A 88 10.81 1.51 -3.31
CA PHE A 88 11.05 2.40 -2.18
C PHE A 88 10.24 3.67 -2.34
N PHE A 89 9.30 3.91 -1.42
CA PHE A 89 8.54 5.17 -1.35
C PHE A 89 9.29 6.14 -0.45
N VAL A 90 9.86 7.16 -1.07
CA VAL A 90 10.84 8.04 -0.42
C VAL A 90 10.24 9.44 -0.21
N SER A 91 10.36 9.95 1.02
CA SER A 91 10.08 11.35 1.30
C SER A 91 11.16 12.22 0.67
N ALA A 92 10.77 13.18 -0.17
CA ALA A 92 11.75 14.01 -0.86
C ALA A 92 12.55 14.94 0.10
N SER A 93 11.97 15.36 1.23
CA SER A 93 12.73 16.12 2.23
C SER A 93 13.81 15.30 2.95
N TRP A 94 13.63 13.98 3.02
CA TRP A 94 14.67 13.06 3.45
C TRP A 94 15.70 12.82 2.34
N ALA A 95 15.24 12.66 1.10
CA ALA A 95 16.10 12.47 -0.07
C ALA A 95 17.12 13.61 -0.25
N GLU A 96 16.72 14.87 0.00
CA GLU A 96 17.64 16.02 -0.03
C GLU A 96 18.80 15.90 0.97
N ARG A 97 18.57 15.24 2.11
CA ARG A 97 19.57 15.07 3.17
C ARG A 97 20.47 13.86 2.94
N TYR A 98 19.95 12.84 2.26
CA TYR A 98 20.65 11.59 2.00
C TYR A 98 20.60 11.24 0.50
N PRO A 99 21.11 12.13 -0.37
CA PRO A 99 21.02 11.95 -1.83
C PRO A 99 21.79 10.72 -2.29
N ASP A 100 22.90 10.38 -1.63
CA ASP A 100 23.74 9.23 -1.99
C ASP A 100 23.01 7.91 -1.71
N VAL A 101 22.24 7.83 -0.63
CA VAL A 101 21.41 6.65 -0.32
C VAL A 101 20.33 6.46 -1.38
N VAL A 102 19.70 7.54 -1.86
CA VAL A 102 18.68 7.45 -2.91
C VAL A 102 19.26 6.95 -4.23
N LYS A 103 20.46 7.44 -4.59
CA LYS A 103 21.18 6.96 -5.77
C LYS A 103 21.57 5.50 -5.62
N GLU A 104 22.06 5.10 -4.45
CA GLU A 104 22.42 3.71 -4.16
C GLU A 104 21.22 2.76 -4.32
N ILE A 105 20.04 3.11 -3.80
CA ILE A 105 18.82 2.33 -4.00
C ILE A 105 18.55 2.11 -5.50
N LYS A 106 18.72 3.16 -6.31
CA LYS A 106 18.51 3.10 -7.76
C LYS A 106 19.60 2.30 -8.48
N GLU A 107 20.86 2.48 -8.09
CA GLU A 107 22.02 1.75 -8.64
C GLU A 107 21.92 0.25 -8.37
N ARG A 108 21.35 -0.16 -7.22
CA ARG A 108 21.03 -1.55 -6.90
C ARG A 108 19.78 -2.10 -7.61
N GLY A 109 19.21 -1.35 -8.56
CA GLY A 109 18.14 -1.84 -9.45
C GLY A 109 16.71 -1.69 -8.91
N HIS A 110 16.54 -1.01 -7.77
CA HIS A 110 15.22 -0.81 -7.17
C HIS A 110 14.53 0.46 -7.67
N THR A 111 13.20 0.46 -7.57
CA THR A 111 12.37 1.57 -8.05
C THR A 111 12.10 2.59 -6.96
N ILE A 112 12.20 3.88 -7.30
CA ILE A 112 11.87 4.99 -6.39
C ILE A 112 10.47 5.52 -6.70
N GLY A 113 9.57 5.41 -5.73
CA GLY A 113 8.28 6.09 -5.69
C GLY A 113 8.31 7.32 -4.77
N SER A 114 7.38 8.24 -4.97
CA SER A 114 7.21 9.42 -4.12
C SER A 114 6.45 9.07 -2.84
N HIS A 115 6.94 9.54 -1.69
CA HIS A 115 6.20 9.57 -0.42
C HIS A 115 5.84 11.00 0.01
N GLY A 116 5.69 11.89 -0.98
CA GLY A 116 5.53 13.33 -0.76
C GLY A 116 6.83 14.01 -0.30
N TYR A 117 6.77 15.33 -0.12
CA TYR A 117 7.92 16.11 0.35
C TYR A 117 7.97 16.20 1.87
N GLN A 118 6.98 16.80 2.55
CA GLN A 118 7.05 17.09 4.00
C GLN A 118 6.67 15.93 4.94
N TYR A 119 6.24 14.77 4.39
CA TYR A 119 5.67 13.66 5.15
C TYR A 119 4.53 14.10 6.11
N LYS A 120 3.51 14.76 5.55
CA LYS A 120 2.33 15.24 6.26
C LYS A 120 1.07 14.70 5.60
N ASP A 121 0.05 14.46 6.42
CA ASP A 121 -1.22 13.89 5.95
C ASP A 121 -1.93 14.85 4.99
N TYR A 122 -2.04 14.44 3.72
CA TYR A 122 -2.69 15.21 2.67
C TYR A 122 -4.19 15.42 2.91
N THR A 123 -4.87 14.55 3.67
CA THR A 123 -6.30 14.70 3.96
C THR A 123 -6.59 15.96 4.79
N SER A 124 -5.58 16.47 5.50
CA SER A 124 -5.66 17.71 6.29
C SER A 124 -5.34 18.99 5.50
N TRP A 125 -4.95 18.87 4.24
CA TRP A 125 -4.43 19.98 3.43
C TRP A 125 -5.40 20.38 2.31
N ASP A 126 -5.32 21.61 1.84
CA ASP A 126 -5.99 22.04 0.60
C ASP A 126 -5.28 21.52 -0.67
N ASP A 127 -5.97 21.63 -1.81
CA ASP A 127 -5.50 21.11 -3.09
C ASP A 127 -4.21 21.77 -3.59
N GLU A 128 -4.02 23.05 -3.29
CA GLU A 128 -2.83 23.79 -3.75
C GLU A 128 -1.60 23.32 -3.00
N LYS A 129 -1.73 23.12 -1.68
CA LYS A 129 -0.65 22.62 -0.84
C LYS A 129 -0.25 21.20 -1.22
N ILE A 130 -1.22 20.32 -1.47
CA ILE A 130 -0.95 18.96 -1.96
C ILE A 130 -0.21 18.98 -3.29
N ARG A 131 -0.70 19.77 -4.27
CA ARG A 131 -0.03 19.89 -5.59
C ARG A 131 1.39 20.40 -5.48
N LYS A 132 1.63 21.42 -4.64
CA LYS A 132 2.98 21.96 -4.40
C LYS A 132 3.91 20.91 -3.79
N ASP A 133 3.45 20.18 -2.78
CA ASP A 133 4.23 19.12 -2.14
C ASP A 133 4.56 17.98 -3.10
N MET A 134 3.58 17.52 -3.90
CA MET A 134 3.80 16.51 -4.94
C MET A 134 4.79 16.99 -6.02
N ASN A 135 4.67 18.25 -6.50
CA ASN A 135 5.57 18.83 -7.50
C ASN A 135 7.00 18.96 -6.97
N GLN A 136 7.14 19.44 -5.74
CA GLN A 136 8.45 19.56 -5.09
C GLN A 136 9.09 18.17 -4.93
N SER A 137 8.29 17.17 -4.53
CA SER A 137 8.75 15.79 -4.45
C SER A 137 9.19 15.25 -5.81
N THR A 138 8.38 15.46 -6.87
CA THR A 138 8.74 15.09 -8.24
C THR A 138 10.07 15.70 -8.65
N GLN A 139 10.25 17.01 -8.45
CA GLN A 139 11.45 17.71 -8.86
C GLN A 139 12.70 17.09 -8.21
N ILE A 140 12.72 17.03 -6.88
CA ILE A 140 13.88 16.54 -6.12
C ILE A 140 14.20 15.09 -6.49
N LEU A 141 13.19 14.22 -6.52
CA LEU A 141 13.44 12.80 -6.81
C LEU A 141 13.91 12.61 -8.26
N SER A 142 13.36 13.37 -9.22
CA SER A 142 13.81 13.30 -10.62
C SER A 142 15.25 13.76 -10.79
N GLU A 143 15.66 14.81 -10.06
CA GLU A 143 17.04 15.31 -10.07
C GLU A 143 18.02 14.27 -9.48
N LEU A 144 17.60 13.50 -8.48
CA LEU A 144 18.44 12.50 -7.82
C LEU A 144 18.54 11.18 -8.59
N THR A 145 17.44 10.73 -9.19
CA THR A 145 17.35 9.41 -9.83
C THR A 145 17.51 9.44 -11.35
N GLY A 146 17.37 10.61 -11.97
CA GLY A 146 17.29 10.77 -13.43
C GLY A 146 15.93 10.40 -14.03
N ASP A 147 15.01 9.85 -13.22
CA ASP A 147 13.71 9.38 -13.65
C ASP A 147 12.59 10.12 -12.92
N LYS A 148 11.55 10.52 -13.65
CA LYS A 148 10.34 11.08 -13.01
C LYS A 148 9.60 9.97 -12.25
N PRO A 149 9.38 10.09 -10.92
CA PRO A 149 8.59 9.11 -10.20
C PRO A 149 7.15 9.12 -10.70
N THR A 150 6.62 7.93 -11.02
CA THR A 150 5.24 7.69 -11.48
C THR A 150 4.37 7.07 -10.40
N LEU A 151 4.97 6.55 -9.32
CA LEU A 151 4.25 6.00 -8.19
C LEU A 151 4.20 6.99 -7.03
N LEU A 152 3.04 7.12 -6.40
CA LEU A 152 2.85 7.89 -5.18
C LEU A 152 2.24 7.00 -4.10
N ARG A 153 2.88 6.93 -2.94
CA ARG A 153 2.21 6.51 -1.72
C ARG A 153 1.98 7.74 -0.85
N PRO A 154 0.74 8.17 -0.62
CA PRO A 154 0.47 9.31 0.25
C PRO A 154 1.04 9.07 1.67
N PRO A 155 1.56 10.11 2.35
CA PRO A 155 1.99 9.98 3.74
C PRO A 155 0.91 9.33 4.62
N ASN A 156 1.33 8.46 5.55
CA ASN A 156 0.46 7.63 6.40
C ASN A 156 -0.45 6.64 5.65
N GLY A 157 -0.34 6.52 4.32
CA GLY A 157 -1.29 5.76 3.50
C GLY A 157 -2.69 6.39 3.45
N SER A 158 -2.83 7.64 3.90
CA SER A 158 -4.11 8.32 3.98
C SER A 158 -4.40 9.08 2.70
N PHE A 159 -5.55 8.81 2.08
CA PHE A 159 -6.03 9.54 0.92
C PHE A 159 -7.55 9.57 0.84
N ASP A 160 -8.05 10.45 -0.01
CA ASP A 160 -9.45 10.57 -0.39
C ASP A 160 -9.54 10.70 -1.92
N LYS A 161 -10.77 10.80 -2.44
CA LYS A 161 -11.03 10.96 -3.88
C LYS A 161 -10.34 12.18 -4.48
N ARG A 162 -10.15 13.25 -3.70
CA ARG A 162 -9.52 14.49 -4.15
C ARG A 162 -8.02 14.26 -4.35
N ILE A 163 -7.36 13.57 -3.43
CA ILE A 163 -5.96 13.18 -3.55
C ILE A 163 -5.74 12.24 -4.74
N LEU A 164 -6.61 11.25 -4.96
CA LEU A 164 -6.53 10.37 -6.14
C LEU A 164 -6.57 11.19 -7.46
N ASN A 165 -7.50 12.14 -7.56
CA ASN A 165 -7.63 13.00 -8.75
C ASN A 165 -6.45 13.95 -8.94
N LEU A 166 -5.88 14.48 -7.86
CA LEU A 166 -4.70 15.35 -7.94
C LEU A 166 -3.46 14.56 -8.38
N ALA A 167 -3.26 13.37 -7.81
CA ALA A 167 -2.18 12.46 -8.17
C ALA A 167 -2.25 12.08 -9.66
N ASP A 168 -3.41 11.65 -10.14
CA ASP A 168 -3.66 11.29 -11.54
C ASP A 168 -3.32 12.45 -12.50
N LYS A 169 -3.80 13.67 -12.20
CA LYS A 169 -3.48 14.88 -12.98
C LYS A 169 -2.00 15.23 -13.02
N GLN A 170 -1.21 14.80 -12.04
CA GLN A 170 0.24 14.99 -12.00
C GLN A 170 1.02 13.80 -12.60
N GLY A 171 0.30 12.78 -13.08
CA GLY A 171 0.85 11.57 -13.70
C GLY A 171 1.29 10.52 -12.68
N TYR A 172 0.71 10.52 -11.49
CA TYR A 172 0.97 9.53 -10.45
C TYR A 172 -0.12 8.46 -10.39
N SER A 173 0.31 7.21 -10.24
CA SER A 173 -0.54 6.13 -9.74
C SER A 173 -0.41 6.05 -8.22
N VAL A 174 -1.55 6.05 -7.51
CA VAL A 174 -1.55 5.96 -6.05
C VAL A 174 -1.43 4.51 -5.61
N ILE A 175 -0.41 4.20 -4.81
CA ILE A 175 -0.07 2.84 -4.39
C ILE A 175 -0.31 2.66 -2.89
N HIS A 176 -1.18 1.73 -2.55
CA HIS A 176 -1.41 1.26 -1.18
C HIS A 176 -0.73 -0.13 -1.00
N TRP A 177 -1.31 -1.01 -0.19
CA TRP A 177 -0.78 -2.34 0.12
C TRP A 177 -1.92 -3.26 0.51
N SER A 178 -1.81 -4.54 0.15
CA SER A 178 -2.74 -5.59 0.59
C SER A 178 -2.25 -6.29 1.86
N ILE A 179 -0.93 -6.34 2.07
CA ILE A 179 -0.30 -6.97 3.23
C ILE A 179 0.52 -5.93 4.01
N ASN A 180 0.26 -5.81 5.32
CA ASN A 180 0.99 -4.92 6.22
C ASN A 180 1.84 -5.72 7.22
N SER A 181 3.17 -5.57 7.15
CA SER A 181 4.12 -6.20 8.06
C SER A 181 3.95 -5.78 9.53
N LYS A 182 3.40 -4.58 9.77
CA LYS A 182 3.34 -3.90 11.07
C LYS A 182 4.71 -3.74 11.74
N ASP A 183 5.78 -3.75 10.96
CA ASP A 183 7.16 -3.66 11.42
C ASP A 183 7.47 -2.37 12.20
N TYR A 184 6.80 -1.26 11.87
CA TYR A 184 6.87 0.01 12.59
C TYR A 184 6.50 -0.10 14.08
N GLN A 185 5.74 -1.13 14.48
CA GLN A 185 5.39 -1.39 15.88
C GLN A 185 6.50 -2.13 16.64
N ASN A 186 7.52 -2.63 15.94
CA ASN A 186 8.56 -3.50 16.48
C ASN A 186 8.02 -4.72 17.27
N PRO A 187 7.06 -5.49 16.72
CA PRO A 187 6.33 -6.51 17.48
C PRO A 187 7.12 -7.81 17.74
N GLY A 188 8.33 -7.93 17.19
CA GLY A 188 9.14 -9.15 17.17
C GLY A 188 9.23 -9.74 15.76
N VAL A 189 10.34 -10.41 15.46
CA VAL A 189 10.63 -10.98 14.14
C VAL A 189 9.55 -11.95 13.69
N ASP A 190 9.19 -12.92 14.55
CA ASP A 190 8.16 -13.91 14.22
C ASP A 190 6.79 -13.28 14.01
N ALA A 191 6.47 -12.21 14.74
CA ALA A 191 5.21 -11.50 14.57
C ALA A 191 5.13 -10.80 13.20
N ILE A 192 6.24 -10.23 12.73
CA ILE A 192 6.35 -9.64 11.38
C ILE A 192 6.17 -10.74 10.32
N VAL A 193 6.88 -11.85 10.45
CA VAL A 193 6.79 -12.99 9.50
C VAL A 193 5.36 -13.53 9.44
N ASN A 194 4.72 -13.75 10.59
CA ASN A 194 3.34 -14.24 10.70
C ASN A 194 2.29 -13.23 10.21
N ALA A 195 2.60 -11.93 10.19
CA ALA A 195 1.73 -10.93 9.60
C ALA A 195 1.69 -11.02 8.06
N ILE A 196 2.72 -11.61 7.45
CA ILE A 196 2.94 -11.61 6.00
C ILE A 196 2.72 -13.00 5.41
N VAL A 197 3.64 -13.94 5.69
CA VAL A 197 3.76 -15.21 4.97
C VAL A 197 2.47 -16.04 4.90
N PRO A 198 1.68 -16.21 5.98
CA PRO A 198 0.44 -17.00 5.90
C PRO A 198 -0.69 -16.30 5.16
N LYS A 199 -0.62 -14.98 4.95
CA LYS A 199 -1.68 -14.17 4.33
C LYS A 199 -1.38 -13.80 2.88
N THR A 200 -0.12 -13.93 2.46
CA THR A 200 0.31 -13.60 1.09
C THR A 200 -0.35 -14.50 0.04
N SER A 201 -0.78 -13.85 -1.04
CA SER A 201 -1.44 -14.36 -2.23
C SER A 201 -0.85 -13.70 -3.49
N SER A 202 -1.13 -14.28 -4.67
CA SER A 202 -0.67 -13.76 -5.97
C SER A 202 -1.08 -12.30 -6.15
N GLY A 203 -0.17 -11.48 -6.66
CA GLY A 203 -0.37 -10.05 -6.91
C GLY A 203 -0.27 -9.13 -5.68
N ASP A 204 0.07 -9.65 -4.50
CA ASP A 204 0.12 -8.84 -3.28
C ASP A 204 1.23 -7.78 -3.28
N VAL A 205 0.88 -6.59 -2.77
CA VAL A 205 1.83 -5.52 -2.44
C VAL A 205 2.07 -5.54 -0.93
N ILE A 206 3.31 -5.83 -0.54
CA ILE A 206 3.71 -6.01 0.86
C ILE A 206 4.37 -4.73 1.38
N LEU A 207 3.83 -4.16 2.45
CA LEU A 207 4.38 -2.97 3.11
C LEU A 207 5.40 -3.33 4.19
N PHE A 208 6.58 -2.73 4.06
CA PHE A 208 7.60 -2.56 5.09
C PHE A 208 7.97 -1.08 5.24
N HIS A 209 8.78 -0.77 6.25
CA HIS A 209 9.45 0.51 6.39
C HIS A 209 10.97 0.31 6.43
N ALA A 210 11.71 1.33 6.01
CA ALA A 210 13.17 1.37 6.09
C ALA A 210 13.68 2.64 6.80
N SER A 211 12.79 3.33 7.53
CA SER A 211 13.18 4.41 8.45
C SER A 211 13.76 3.87 9.77
N ASP A 212 14.49 4.68 10.52
CA ASP A 212 15.15 4.25 11.77
C ASP A 212 14.19 3.81 12.89
N SER A 213 12.88 4.03 12.73
CA SER A 213 11.83 3.49 13.60
C SER A 213 11.78 1.97 13.62
N VAL A 214 12.17 1.30 12.53
CA VAL A 214 12.10 -0.15 12.41
C VAL A 214 13.39 -0.83 12.85
N LYS A 215 13.35 -1.51 13.99
CA LYS A 215 14.51 -2.18 14.60
C LYS A 215 14.60 -3.66 14.20
N GLN A 216 13.62 -4.17 13.47
CA GLN A 216 13.42 -5.61 13.28
C GLN A 216 13.20 -6.01 11.81
N THR A 217 12.94 -5.06 10.90
CA THR A 217 12.67 -5.35 9.48
C THR A 217 13.81 -6.12 8.82
N HIS A 218 15.06 -5.65 8.96
CA HIS A 218 16.25 -6.37 8.46
C HIS A 218 16.39 -7.79 9.02
N LYS A 219 15.82 -8.13 10.19
CA LYS A 219 15.87 -9.49 10.72
C LYS A 219 14.76 -10.38 10.19
N ALA A 220 13.58 -9.81 9.94
CA ALA A 220 12.42 -10.53 9.43
C ALA A 220 12.46 -10.72 7.90
N LEU A 221 12.97 -9.73 7.18
CA LEU A 221 13.04 -9.70 5.72
C LEU A 221 13.65 -10.98 5.09
N PRO A 222 14.82 -11.50 5.53
CA PRO A 222 15.39 -12.69 4.91
C PRO A 222 14.51 -13.93 5.11
N ILE A 223 13.83 -14.04 6.26
CA ILE A 223 12.92 -15.14 6.58
C ILE A 223 11.65 -15.05 5.71
N VAL A 224 11.10 -13.84 5.56
CA VAL A 224 9.94 -13.59 4.69
C VAL A 224 10.27 -13.98 3.26
N ILE A 225 11.42 -13.52 2.74
CA ILE A 225 11.84 -13.82 1.37
C ILE A 225 11.96 -15.34 1.16
N ASP A 226 12.68 -16.03 2.05
CA ASP A 226 12.88 -17.49 1.94
C ASP A 226 11.56 -18.25 2.01
N GLN A 227 10.66 -17.88 2.92
CA GLN A 227 9.38 -18.59 3.08
C GLN A 227 8.41 -18.31 1.93
N LEU A 228 8.36 -17.08 1.40
CA LEU A 228 7.53 -16.77 0.22
C LEU A 228 8.06 -17.49 -1.02
N ARG A 229 9.38 -17.49 -1.23
CA ARG A 229 10.01 -18.28 -2.30
C ARG A 229 9.74 -19.77 -2.15
N GLY A 230 9.80 -20.30 -0.93
CA GLY A 230 9.42 -21.69 -0.63
C GLY A 230 7.95 -22.03 -0.94
N LYS A 231 7.06 -21.03 -0.97
CA LYS A 231 5.67 -21.15 -1.42
C LYS A 231 5.48 -20.97 -2.94
N GLY A 232 6.58 -20.72 -3.66
CA GLY A 232 6.62 -20.53 -5.10
C GLY A 232 6.38 -19.09 -5.56
N PHE A 233 6.52 -18.09 -4.67
CA PHE A 233 6.43 -16.69 -5.07
C PHE A 233 7.75 -16.18 -5.64
N SER A 234 7.68 -15.38 -6.71
CA SER A 234 8.75 -14.49 -7.16
C SER A 234 8.48 -13.04 -6.72
N PHE A 235 9.52 -12.21 -6.77
CA PHE A 235 9.47 -10.80 -6.40
C PHE A 235 9.54 -9.95 -7.66
N THR A 236 8.68 -8.94 -7.73
CA THR A 236 8.55 -8.06 -8.90
C THR A 236 8.29 -6.62 -8.45
N THR A 237 8.22 -5.68 -9.40
CA THR A 237 7.87 -4.28 -9.11
C THR A 237 6.36 -4.09 -9.04
N VAL A 238 5.92 -3.02 -8.38
CA VAL A 238 4.52 -2.59 -8.39
C VAL A 238 4.05 -2.29 -9.82
N GLU A 239 4.90 -1.70 -10.66
CA GLU A 239 4.60 -1.39 -12.05
C GLU A 239 4.30 -2.63 -12.87
N ASP A 240 5.08 -3.71 -12.71
CA ASP A 240 4.88 -4.97 -13.42
C ASP A 240 3.58 -5.66 -12.97
N LEU A 241 3.25 -5.61 -11.67
CA LEU A 241 1.97 -6.09 -11.16
C LEU A 241 0.80 -5.31 -11.79
N MET A 242 0.91 -3.99 -11.88
CA MET A 242 -0.11 -3.16 -12.51
C MET A 242 -0.28 -3.46 -14.00
N ALA A 243 0.82 -3.67 -14.73
CA ALA A 243 0.78 -3.99 -16.15
C ALA A 243 0.08 -5.33 -16.42
N SER A 244 0.34 -6.33 -15.57
CA SER A 244 -0.26 -7.66 -15.67
C SER A 244 -1.79 -7.62 -15.55
N THR A 245 -2.34 -6.78 -14.65
CA THR A 245 -3.80 -6.60 -14.49
C THR A 245 -4.45 -5.91 -15.71
N ILE A 246 -3.72 -5.04 -16.43
CA ILE A 246 -4.27 -4.37 -17.62
C ILE A 246 -4.39 -5.39 -18.76
N SER A 247 -3.38 -6.25 -18.95
CA SER A 247 -3.39 -7.27 -20.01
C SER A 247 -4.53 -8.28 -19.85
N GLU A 248 -4.79 -8.77 -18.63
CA GLU A 248 -5.91 -9.71 -18.39
C GLU A 248 -7.29 -9.07 -18.70
N ASN A 249 -7.46 -7.76 -18.46
CA ASN A 249 -8.71 -7.07 -18.74
C ASN A 249 -8.97 -6.80 -20.24
N GLU A 250 -7.92 -6.77 -21.07
CA GLU A 250 -8.06 -6.63 -22.53
C GLU A 250 -8.36 -7.96 -23.22
N GLU A 251 -7.84 -9.09 -22.71
CA GLU A 251 -8.12 -10.42 -23.27
C GLU A 251 -9.55 -10.94 -23.00
N ILE A 252 -10.24 -10.36 -22.01
CA ILE A 252 -11.59 -10.77 -21.60
C ILE A 252 -12.71 -9.95 -22.30
N LYS A 253 -12.37 -8.99 -23.19
CA LYS A 253 -13.35 -8.22 -23.99
C LYS A 253 -13.57 -8.77 -25.40
#